data_AF-A0AAW0H636-F1
#
_entry.id   AF-A0AAW0H636-F1
#
_cell.length_a   1.000
_cell.length_b   1.000
_cell.length_c   1.000
_cell.angle_alpha   90.00
_cell.angle_beta   90.00
_cell.angle_gamma   90.00
#
_symmetry.space_group_name_H-M   'P 1'
#
loop_
_entity.id
_entity.type
_entity.pdbx_description
1 polymer ?
#
loop_
_entity_poly.entity_id
_entity_poly.type
_entity_poly.pdbx_seq_one_letter_code
_entity_poly.pdbx_strand_id
1 'polypeptide(L)'
;MPNIGYGSNKKTKHMLPSGFRKFLVHNVRELEVLLMCNKSYCAEIAHNVSSKNRKAIVERAAQPVIRVTSPNGRLRSEENEEMACMRVIFVFK
;
A
#
# COMPACT_ATOMS: atom_id res chain seq x y z
N MET A 1 -16.73 -13.77 -27.53
CA MET A 1 -15.50 -14.58 -27.34
C MET A 1 -14.34 -13.64 -27.03
N PRO A 2 -13.59 -13.80 -25.92
CA PRO A 2 -12.36 -13.04 -25.70
C PRO A 2 -11.29 -13.44 -26.74
N ASN A 3 -10.62 -12.44 -27.30
CA ASN A 3 -9.61 -12.58 -28.36
C ASN A 3 -8.30 -11.87 -27.96
N ILE A 4 -7.18 -12.24 -28.58
CA ILE A 4 -5.84 -11.67 -28.33
C ILE A 4 -5.84 -10.13 -28.48
N GLY A 5 -6.68 -9.60 -29.36
CA GLY A 5 -6.82 -8.16 -29.64
C GLY A 5 -7.41 -7.32 -28.50
N TYR A 6 -8.01 -7.95 -27.48
CA TYR A 6 -8.48 -7.26 -26.27
C TYR A 6 -7.38 -7.14 -25.20
N GLY A 7 -6.16 -7.63 -25.48
CA GLY A 7 -5.03 -7.55 -24.56
C GLY A 7 -4.61 -6.11 -24.29
N SER A 8 -4.53 -5.73 -23.02
CA SER A 8 -3.99 -4.43 -22.62
C SER A 8 -2.50 -4.32 -22.95
N ASN A 9 -2.02 -3.09 -23.18
CA ASN A 9 -0.60 -2.81 -23.44
C ASN A 9 0.29 -3.41 -22.35
N LYS A 10 1.41 -4.05 -22.73
CA LYS A 10 2.36 -4.70 -21.81
C LYS A 10 2.85 -3.76 -20.70
N LYS A 11 2.97 -2.46 -20.97
CA LYS A 11 3.40 -1.45 -19.99
C LYS A 11 2.34 -1.18 -18.91
N THR A 12 1.08 -1.15 -19.31
CA THR A 12 -0.07 -0.79 -18.45
C THR A 12 -0.78 -2.01 -17.86
N LYS A 13 -0.44 -3.21 -18.34
CA LYS A 13 -0.95 -4.47 -17.80
C LYS A 13 -0.64 -4.55 -16.29
N HIS A 14 -1.67 -4.84 -15.50
CA HIS A 14 -1.62 -4.96 -14.03
C HIS A 14 -1.34 -3.65 -13.26
N MET A 15 -1.44 -2.48 -13.89
CA MET A 15 -1.44 -1.21 -13.17
C MET A 15 -2.81 -0.90 -12.55
N LEU A 16 -2.79 -0.29 -11.37
CA LEU A 16 -3.97 0.32 -10.77
C LEU A 16 -4.28 1.65 -11.47
N PRO A 17 -5.53 2.15 -11.38
CA PRO A 17 -5.88 3.48 -11.87
C PRO A 17 -5.09 4.61 -11.20
N SER A 18 -4.50 4.35 -10.02
CA SER A 18 -3.58 5.26 -9.33
C SER A 18 -2.18 5.35 -9.98
N GLY A 19 -1.89 4.57 -11.01
CA GLY A 19 -0.60 4.53 -11.70
C GLY A 19 0.45 3.61 -11.06
N PHE A 20 0.10 2.91 -9.98
CA PHE A 20 1.00 1.97 -9.29
C PHE A 20 0.68 0.51 -9.63
N ARG A 21 1.66 -0.38 -9.50
CA ARG A 21 1.44 -1.83 -9.49
C ARG A 21 1.24 -2.31 -8.06
N LYS A 22 0.24 -3.16 -7.84
CA LYS A 22 0.00 -3.74 -6.52
C LYS A 22 1.05 -4.80 -6.20
N PHE A 23 1.61 -4.73 -5.00
CA PHE A 23 2.45 -5.76 -4.41
C PHE A 23 1.81 -6.25 -3.13
N LEU A 24 1.54 -7.55 -3.05
CA LEU A 24 0.83 -8.14 -1.92
C LEU A 24 1.83 -8.45 -0.81
N VAL A 25 1.62 -7.85 0.37
CA VAL A 25 2.52 -7.90 1.52
C VAL A 25 1.90 -8.72 2.64
N HIS A 26 2.67 -9.67 3.18
CA HIS A 26 2.32 -10.47 4.34
C HIS A 26 3.02 -10.01 5.62
N ASN A 27 4.27 -9.54 5.49
CA ASN A 27 5.14 -9.25 6.63
C ASN A 27 5.86 -7.91 6.49
N VAL A 28 6.40 -7.41 7.61
CA VAL A 28 7.18 -6.17 7.66
C VAL A 28 8.48 -6.24 6.83
N ARG A 29 9.08 -7.43 6.71
CA ARG A 29 10.31 -7.63 5.92
C ARG A 29 10.08 -7.48 4.42
N GLU A 30 8.88 -7.77 3.94
CA GLU A 30 8.52 -7.64 2.52
C GLU A 30 8.35 -6.17 2.10
N LEU A 31 8.12 -5.25 3.05
CA LEU A 31 8.17 -3.81 2.81
C LEU A 31 9.58 -3.33 2.45
N GLU A 32 10.64 -4.00 2.92
CA GLU A 32 12.03 -3.59 2.64
C GLU A 32 12.40 -3.81 1.17
N VAL A 33 11.80 -4.83 0.53
CA VAL A 33 11.94 -5.07 -0.91
C VAL A 33 11.37 -3.91 -1.72
N LEU A 34 10.35 -3.22 -1.18
CA LEU A 34 9.71 -2.10 -1.85
C LEU A 34 10.48 -0.80 -1.71
N LEU A 35 11.44 -0.68 -0.78
CA LEU A 35 12.16 0.55 -0.43
C LEU A 35 12.74 1.30 -1.62
N MET A 36 13.25 0.57 -2.62
CA MET A 36 13.83 1.14 -3.84
C MET A 36 12.76 1.51 -4.89
N CYS A 37 11.61 0.86 -4.85
CA CYS A 37 10.61 0.88 -5.92
C CYS A 37 9.31 1.63 -5.52
N ASN A 38 9.40 2.55 -4.56
CA ASN A 38 8.26 3.30 -3.98
C ASN A 38 7.42 4.07 -5.02
N LYS A 39 8.01 4.46 -6.16
CA LYS A 39 7.32 5.21 -7.23
C LYS A 39 6.47 4.34 -8.14
N SER A 40 6.78 3.05 -8.26
CA SER A 40 6.12 2.15 -9.22
C SER A 40 5.20 1.14 -8.54
N TYR A 41 5.41 0.84 -7.25
CA TYR A 41 4.64 -0.16 -6.52
C TYR A 41 3.91 0.45 -5.33
N CYS A 42 2.72 -0.11 -5.06
CA CYS A 42 1.91 0.16 -3.90
C CYS A 42 1.75 -1.14 -3.10
N ALA A 43 1.86 -1.06 -1.78
CA ALA A 43 1.70 -2.20 -0.90
C ALA A 43 0.21 -2.48 -0.67
N GLU A 44 -0.22 -3.70 -0.94
CA GLU A 44 -1.54 -4.22 -0.61
C GLU A 44 -1.38 -5.24 0.53
N ILE A 45 -2.04 -4.99 1.66
CA ILE A 45 -1.93 -5.88 2.80
C ILE A 45 -2.81 -7.11 2.59
N ALA A 46 -2.20 -8.30 2.65
CA ALA A 46 -2.92 -9.57 2.49
C ALA A 46 -4.07 -9.73 3.50
N HIS A 47 -5.16 -10.34 3.07
CA HIS A 47 -6.35 -10.58 3.93
C HIS A 47 -6.05 -11.43 5.18
N ASN A 48 -5.02 -12.30 5.12
CA ASN A 48 -4.63 -13.16 6.25
C ASN A 48 -3.95 -12.40 7.41
N VAL A 49 -3.46 -11.18 7.19
CA VAL A 49 -2.73 -10.43 8.22
C VAL A 49 -3.67 -9.98 9.34
N SER A 50 -3.31 -10.28 10.59
CA SER A 50 -4.01 -9.86 11.81
C SER A 50 -3.92 -8.35 12.03
N SER A 51 -4.88 -7.77 12.77
CA SER A 51 -4.93 -6.32 13.02
C SER A 51 -3.64 -5.77 13.66
N LYS A 52 -3.02 -6.52 14.58
CA LYS A 52 -1.74 -6.14 15.22
C LYS A 52 -0.60 -5.99 14.22
N ASN A 53 -0.45 -6.97 13.33
CA ASN A 53 0.61 -6.94 12.32
C ASN A 53 0.31 -5.88 11.24
N ARG A 54 -0.97 -5.58 10.97
CA ARG A 54 -1.37 -4.50 10.06
C ARG A 54 -0.90 -3.13 10.56
N LYS A 55 -1.03 -2.84 11.86
CA LYS A 55 -0.49 -1.60 12.44
C LYS A 55 1.01 -1.48 12.23
N ALA A 56 1.76 -2.53 12.58
CA ALA A 56 3.21 -2.55 12.41
C ALA A 56 3.64 -2.36 10.94
N ILE A 57 2.87 -2.92 9.98
CA ILE A 57 3.10 -2.71 8.54
C ILE A 57 2.83 -1.25 8.16
N VAL A 58 1.75 -0.63 8.64
CA VAL A 58 1.42 0.77 8.30
C VAL A 58 2.44 1.73 8.93
N GLU A 59 2.78 1.55 10.21
CA GLU A 59 3.80 2.35 10.91
C GLU A 59 5.16 2.23 10.24
N ARG A 60 5.57 1.01 9.87
CA ARG A 60 6.82 0.80 9.13
C ARG A 60 6.75 1.38 7.73
N ALA A 61 5.61 1.30 7.03
CA ALA A 61 5.45 1.83 5.68
C ALA A 61 5.45 3.37 5.62
N ALA A 62 5.10 4.04 6.72
CA ALA A 62 5.14 5.49 6.85
C ALA A 62 6.58 6.04 6.76
N GLN A 63 7.57 5.32 7.28
CA GLN A 63 8.99 5.73 7.25
C GLN A 63 9.55 5.85 5.81
N PRO A 64 9.46 4.83 4.94
CA PRO A 64 9.95 4.87 3.57
C PRO A 64 9.01 5.55 2.56
N VAL A 65 7.92 6.20 2.98
CA VAL A 65 6.91 6.82 2.08
C VAL A 65 6.37 5.82 1.04
N ILE A 66 6.10 4.58 1.47
CA ILE A 66 5.43 3.58 0.63
C ILE A 66 3.92 3.80 0.71
N ARG A 67 3.25 3.91 -0.43
CA ARG A 67 1.79 4.00 -0.45
C ARG A 67 1.17 2.63 -0.16
N VAL A 68 0.18 2.61 0.72
CA VAL A 68 -0.61 1.42 1.08
C VAL A 68 -2.04 1.61 0.57
N THR A 69 -2.59 0.61 -0.12
CA THR A 69 -3.91 0.72 -0.77
C THR A 69 -5.09 0.73 0.21
N SER A 70 -4.93 0.13 1.41
CA SER A 70 -5.98 0.00 2.43
C SER A 70 -5.42 0.08 3.87
N PRO A 71 -4.93 1.25 4.30
CA PRO A 71 -4.30 1.40 5.62
C PRO A 71 -5.27 1.12 6.78
N ASN A 72 -6.55 1.46 6.64
CA ASN A 72 -7.55 1.34 7.72
C ASN A 72 -8.20 -0.07 7.80
N GLY A 73 -7.66 -1.06 7.09
CA GLY A 73 -8.27 -2.38 7.04
C GLY A 73 -8.29 -3.09 8.40
N ARG A 74 -9.49 -3.39 8.93
CA ARG A 74 -9.75 -4.08 10.21
C ARG A 74 -9.33 -3.32 11.49
N LEU A 75 -9.05 -2.03 11.42
CA LEU A 75 -8.80 -1.20 12.62
C LEU A 75 -10.12 -0.60 13.12
N ARG A 76 -10.33 -0.58 14.45
CA ARG A 76 -11.44 0.15 15.07
C ARG A 76 -11.17 1.65 14.99
N SER A 77 -12.24 2.45 14.89
CA SER A 77 -12.20 3.91 14.67
C SER A 77 -11.32 4.67 15.67
N GLU A 78 -11.18 4.18 16.90
CA GLU A 78 -10.39 4.77 17.98
C GLU A 78 -8.88 4.87 17.66
N GLU A 79 -8.35 3.97 16.82
CA GLU A 79 -6.91 3.90 16.51
C GLU A 79 -6.56 4.66 15.21
N ASN A 80 -7.57 5.15 14.49
CA ASN A 80 -7.40 5.89 13.23
C ASN A 80 -7.06 7.37 13.46
N GLU A 81 -7.45 7.95 14.61
CA GLU A 81 -7.28 9.38 14.90
C GLU A 81 -5.80 9.74 15.16
N GLU A 82 -5.04 8.86 15.80
CA GLU A 82 -3.60 9.05 16.06
C GLU A 82 -2.78 9.08 14.76
N MET A 83 -3.22 8.35 13.73
CA MET A 83 -2.55 8.26 12.42
C MET A 83 -2.84 9.45 11.49
N ALA A 84 -3.90 10.22 11.74
CA ALA A 84 -4.24 11.43 10.98
C ALA A 84 -3.37 12.63 11.38
N CYS A 85 -2.91 12.69 12.64
CA CYS A 85 -2.15 13.82 13.17
C CYS A 85 -0.78 14.00 12.49
N MET A 86 -0.17 12.92 11.99
CA MET A 86 1.09 12.99 11.24
C MET A 86 0.93 13.62 9.84
N ARG A 87 -0.29 13.68 9.30
CA ARG A 87 -0.61 14.31 8.01
C ARG A 87 -0.70 15.83 8.11
N VAL A 88 -0.91 16.39 9.30
CA VAL A 88 -0.98 17.84 9.51
C VAL A 88 0.42 18.46 9.67
N ILE A 89 1.40 17.71 10.20
CA ILE A 89 2.76 18.23 10.42
C ILE A 89 3.57 18.34 9.10
N PHE A 90 3.34 17.48 8.10
CA PHE A 90 4.12 17.47 6.85
C PHE A 90 3.54 18.30 5.70
N VAL A 91 2.35 18.90 5.86
CA VAL A 91 1.73 19.77 4.84
C VAL A 91 2.05 21.26 5.07
N PHE A 92 2.63 21.62 6.23
CA PHE A 92 2.92 23.00 6.63
C PHE A 92 4.41 23.35 6.83
N LYS A 93 5.34 22.60 6.22
CA LYS A 93 6.76 22.99 6.17
C LYS A 93 7.38 22.73 4.80
#